data_AF-A0A9W6GGC9-F1
#
_entry.id   AF-A0A9W6GGC9-F1
#
_cell.length_a   1.000
_cell.length_b   1.000
_cell.length_c   1.000
_cell.angle_alpha   90.00
_cell.angle_beta   90.00
_cell.angle_gamma   90.00
#
_symmetry.space_group_name_H-M   'P 1'
#
loop_
_entity.id
_entity.type
_entity.pdbx_description
1 polymer ?
#
loop_
_entity_poly.entity_id
_entity_poly.type
_entity_poly.pdbx_seq_one_letter_code
_entity_poly.pdbx_strand_id
1 'polypeptide(L)'
;MLEIIKRDFLQGLKTFKFWATVISERIKIEINVLKLIREMNKLNLKKDELLKSIGKEIYDSWDRDLEVKENEKISSLVRQIREIEIEIEDKKKKFKELEDMSQWKF
;
A
#
# COMPACT_ATOMS: atom_id res chain seq x y z
N MET A 1 -26.33 43.26 21.80
CA MET A 1 -26.59 42.38 20.64
C MET A 1 -25.35 42.17 19.76
N LEU A 2 -24.71 43.23 19.27
CA LEU A 2 -23.47 43.15 18.47
C LEU A 2 -22.34 42.35 19.14
N GLU A 3 -22.12 42.52 20.45
CA GLU A 3 -21.10 41.76 21.19
C GLU A 3 -21.40 40.27 21.30
N ILE A 4 -22.70 39.92 21.43
CA ILE A 4 -23.17 38.54 21.48
C ILE A 4 -22.93 37.89 20.11
N ILE A 5 -23.34 38.56 19.03
CA ILE A 5 -23.10 38.09 17.65
C ILE A 5 -21.60 37.91 17.39
N LYS A 6 -20.76 38.85 17.81
CA LYS A 6 -19.30 38.75 17.65
C LYS A 6 -18.71 37.57 18.42
N ARG A 7 -19.16 37.34 19.65
CA ARG A 7 -18.73 36.20 20.48
C ARG A 7 -19.13 34.88 19.85
N ASP A 8 -20.39 34.76 19.43
CA ASP A 8 -20.94 33.53 18.87
C ASP A 8 -20.27 33.21 17.51
N PHE A 9 -19.96 34.23 16.70
CA PHE A 9 -19.19 34.08 15.48
C PHE A 9 -17.75 33.62 15.74
N LEU A 10 -17.06 34.21 16.72
CA LEU A 10 -15.71 33.78 17.12
C LEU A 10 -15.70 32.33 17.64
N GLN A 11 -16.74 31.94 18.37
CA GLN A 11 -16.90 30.57 18.83
C GLN A 11 -17.16 29.61 17.67
N GLY A 12 -18.03 29.98 16.73
CA GLY A 12 -18.27 29.23 15.49
C GLY A 12 -17.00 29.04 14.67
N LEU A 13 -16.19 30.09 14.50
CA LEU A 13 -14.89 30.02 13.82
C LEU A 13 -13.91 29.08 14.53
N LYS A 14 -13.86 29.09 15.87
CA LYS A 14 -13.02 28.16 16.63
C LYS A 14 -13.44 26.71 16.41
N THR A 15 -14.74 26.43 16.48
CA THR A 15 -15.29 25.10 16.24
C THR A 15 -15.04 24.64 14.80
N PHE A 16 -15.25 25.51 13.82
CA PHE A 16 -14.93 25.21 12.41
C PHE A 16 -13.45 24.89 12.22
N LYS A 17 -12.55 25.71 12.79
CA LYS A 17 -11.11 25.47 12.71
C LYS A 17 -10.73 24.13 13.34
N PHE A 18 -11.32 23.78 14.49
CA PHE A 18 -11.11 22.49 15.14
C PHE A 18 -11.47 21.33 14.20
N TRP A 19 -12.69 21.33 13.65
CA TRP A 19 -13.13 20.27 12.74
C TRP A 19 -12.32 20.23 11.43
N ALA A 20 -11.99 21.38 10.86
CA ALA A 20 -11.15 21.47 9.68
C ALA A 20 -9.78 20.82 9.91
N THR A 21 -9.14 21.10 11.05
CA THR A 21 -7.86 20.47 11.43
C THR A 21 -8.01 18.97 11.57
N VAL A 22 -9.00 18.50 12.35
CA VAL A 22 -9.23 17.06 12.58
C VAL A 22 -9.48 16.31 11.26
N ILE A 23 -10.33 16.85 10.38
CA ILE A 23 -10.65 16.25 9.08
C ILE A 23 -9.40 16.24 8.18
N SER A 24 -8.62 17.33 8.16
CA SER A 24 -7.42 17.41 7.33
C SER A 24 -6.37 16.35 7.70
N GLU A 25 -6.12 16.15 9.00
CA GLU A 25 -5.21 15.12 9.49
C GLU A 25 -5.74 13.71 9.17
N ARG A 26 -7.05 13.48 9.33
CA ARG A 26 -7.67 12.20 8.98
C ARG A 26 -7.53 11.88 7.48
N ILE A 27 -7.87 12.82 6.61
CA ILE A 27 -7.76 12.64 5.15
C ILE A 27 -6.33 12.30 4.75
N LYS A 28 -5.33 12.94 5.38
CA LYS A 28 -3.91 12.69 5.12
C LYS A 28 -3.53 11.24 5.44
N ILE A 29 -4.01 10.69 6.56
CA ILE A 29 -3.81 9.28 6.93
C ILE A 29 -4.46 8.37 5.88
N GLU A 30 -5.73 8.60 5.55
CA GLU A 30 -6.48 7.77 4.58
C GLU A 30 -5.82 7.76 3.18
N ILE A 31 -5.34 8.92 2.71
CA ILE A 31 -4.61 9.01 1.43
C ILE A 31 -3.32 8.18 1.47
N ASN A 32 -2.59 8.19 2.59
CA ASN A 32 -1.36 7.41 2.72
C ASN A 32 -1.65 5.89 2.75
N VAL A 33 -2.72 5.49 3.42
CA VAL A 33 -3.21 4.11 3.41
C VAL A 33 -3.56 3.66 1.98
N LEU A 34 -4.33 4.48 1.25
CA LEU A 34 -4.68 4.20 -0.16
C LEU A 34 -3.45 4.10 -1.06
N LYS A 35 -2.43 4.95 -0.86
CA LYS A 35 -1.16 4.88 -1.59
C LYS A 35 -0.44 3.56 -1.33
N LEU A 36 -0.35 3.12 -0.07
CA LEU A 36 0.27 1.83 0.28
C LEU A 36 -0.47 0.65 -0.35
N ILE A 37 -1.81 0.65 -0.29
CA ILE A 37 -2.63 -0.37 -0.96
C ILE A 37 -2.32 -0.40 -2.46
N ARG A 38 -2.28 0.77 -3.11
CA ARG A 38 -1.97 0.88 -4.54
C ARG A 38 -0.58 0.33 -4.86
N GLU A 39 0.42 0.63 -4.04
CA GLU A 39 1.79 0.11 -4.22
C GLU A 39 1.86 -1.41 -4.05
N MET A 40 1.23 -1.96 -3.01
CA MET A 40 1.14 -3.42 -2.83
C MET A 40 0.44 -4.10 -4.01
N ASN A 41 -0.63 -3.50 -4.53
CA ASN A 41 -1.32 -4.03 -5.70
C ASN A 41 -0.42 -4.04 -6.95
N LYS A 42 0.36 -2.98 -7.18
CA LYS A 42 1.34 -2.95 -8.28
C LYS A 42 2.39 -4.05 -8.16
N LEU A 43 2.89 -4.29 -6.94
CA LEU A 43 3.86 -5.36 -6.68
C LEU A 43 3.25 -6.75 -6.91
N ASN A 44 2.01 -6.98 -6.49
CA ASN A 44 1.31 -8.23 -6.77
C ASN A 44 1.12 -8.46 -8.28
N LEU A 45 0.72 -7.43 -9.03
CA LEU A 45 0.60 -7.55 -10.49
C LEU A 45 1.95 -7.89 -11.13
N LYS A 46 3.03 -7.25 -10.70
CA LYS A 46 4.39 -7.56 -11.18
C LYS A 46 4.79 -9.00 -10.84
N LYS A 47 4.46 -9.49 -9.64
CA LYS A 47 4.70 -10.89 -9.25
C LYS A 47 3.96 -11.86 -10.18
N ASP A 48 2.70 -11.56 -10.50
CA ASP A 48 1.89 -12.40 -11.39
C ASP A 48 2.44 -12.44 -12.82
N GLU A 49 2.98 -11.31 -13.31
CA GLU A 49 3.68 -11.25 -14.61
C GLU A 49 4.96 -12.10 -14.62
N LEU A 50 5.75 -12.06 -13.54
CA LEU A 50 6.95 -12.88 -13.41
C LEU A 50 6.58 -14.38 -13.35
N LEU A 51 5.54 -14.75 -12.62
CA LEU A 51 5.05 -16.13 -12.56
C LEU A 51 4.57 -16.63 -13.93
N LYS A 52 3.85 -15.79 -14.69
CA LYS A 52 3.48 -16.12 -16.08
C LYS A 52 4.71 -16.31 -16.96
N SER A 53 5.74 -15.48 -16.78
CA SER A 53 7.00 -15.58 -17.53
C SER A 53 7.75 -16.87 -17.23
N ILE A 54 7.78 -17.29 -15.96
CA ILE A 54 8.32 -18.60 -15.55
C ILE A 54 7.54 -19.73 -16.20
N GLY A 55 6.20 -19.71 -16.11
CA GLY A 55 5.36 -20.75 -16.71
C GLY A 55 5.56 -20.87 -18.22
N LYS A 56 5.72 -19.75 -18.92
CA LYS A 56 6.05 -19.71 -20.34
C LYS A 56 7.42 -20.34 -20.63
N GLU A 57 8.45 -19.99 -19.86
CA GLU A 57 9.79 -20.54 -20.05
C GLU A 57 9.83 -22.06 -19.86
N ILE A 58 9.10 -22.56 -18.86
CA ILE A 58 8.97 -24.00 -18.59
C ILE A 58 8.26 -24.69 -19.77
N TYR A 59 7.15 -24.12 -20.25
CA TYR A 59 6.40 -24.67 -21.37
C TYR A 59 7.23 -24.72 -22.66
N ASP A 60 7.91 -23.63 -23.01
CA ASP A 60 8.73 -23.50 -24.22
C ASP A 60 9.97 -24.42 -24.23
N SER A 61 10.34 -24.95 -23.05
CA SER A 61 11.51 -25.80 -22.88
C SER A 61 11.15 -27.23 -22.47
N TRP A 62 9.86 -27.56 -22.41
CA TRP A 62 9.36 -28.84 -21.93
C TRP A 62 9.92 -30.04 -22.68
N ASP A 63 10.08 -29.92 -24.00
CA ASP A 63 10.59 -30.99 -24.87
C ASP A 63 12.12 -31.12 -24.89
N ARG A 64 12.84 -30.27 -24.14
CA ARG A 64 14.32 -30.16 -24.17
C ARG A 64 15.00 -30.59 -22.87
N ASP A 65 14.40 -31.51 -22.12
CA ASP A 65 14.87 -31.96 -20.79
C ASP A 65 15.29 -30.76 -19.91
N LEU A 66 14.32 -29.89 -19.61
CA LEU A 66 14.59 -28.68 -18.85
C LEU A 66 14.88 -29.01 -17.38
N GLU A 67 16.12 -28.81 -16.95
CA GLU A 67 16.46 -28.71 -15.53
C GLU A 67 16.03 -27.33 -14.99
N VAL A 68 14.77 -27.26 -14.51
CA VAL A 68 14.12 -26.03 -14.00
C VAL A 68 14.97 -25.30 -12.94
N LYS A 69 15.73 -26.05 -12.12
CA LYS A 69 16.57 -25.47 -11.06
C LYS A 69 17.89 -24.90 -11.57
N GLU A 70 18.43 -25.45 -12.65
CA GLU A 70 19.70 -25.01 -13.24
C GLU A 70 19.51 -23.93 -14.30
N ASN A 71 18.27 -23.75 -14.79
CA ASN A 71 17.93 -22.68 -15.72
C ASN A 71 18.12 -21.30 -15.05
N GLU A 72 19.17 -20.59 -15.44
CA GLU A 72 19.54 -19.26 -14.92
C GLU A 72 18.40 -18.24 -15.05
N LYS A 73 17.61 -18.32 -16.12
CA LYS A 73 16.50 -17.40 -16.38
C LYS A 73 15.37 -17.64 -15.38
N ILE A 74 15.01 -18.89 -15.12
CA ILE A 74 14.01 -19.25 -14.10
C ILE A 74 14.52 -18.87 -12.71
N SER A 75 15.77 -19.18 -12.39
CA SER A 75 16.39 -18.84 -11.10
C SER A 75 16.40 -17.33 -10.83
N SER A 76 16.74 -16.53 -11.85
CA SER A 76 16.67 -15.06 -11.79
C SER A 76 15.25 -14.55 -11.54
N LEU A 77 14.25 -15.08 -12.25
CA LEU A 77 12.85 -14.69 -12.07
C LEU A 77 12.33 -15.07 -10.67
N VAL A 78 12.71 -16.24 -10.15
CA VAL A 78 12.36 -16.67 -8.79
C VAL A 78 12.98 -15.74 -7.74
N ARG A 79 14.24 -15.32 -7.94
CA ARG A 79 14.87 -14.35 -7.05
C ARG A 79 14.15 -13.01 -7.05
N GLN A 80 13.76 -12.51 -8.22
CA GLN A 80 12.97 -11.27 -8.33
C GLN A 80 11.61 -11.39 -7.62
N ILE A 81 10.95 -12.55 -7.70
CA ILE A 81 9.71 -12.80 -6.95
C ILE A 81 9.96 -12.73 -5.44
N ARG A 82 11.02 -13.34 -4.92
CA ARG A 82 11.37 -13.26 -3.49
C ARG A 82 11.62 -11.83 -3.04
N GLU A 83 12.32 -11.03 -3.85
CA GLU A 83 12.55 -9.62 -3.55
C GLU A 83 11.22 -8.84 -3.48
N ILE A 84 10.29 -9.11 -4.41
CA ILE A 84 8.94 -8.51 -4.39
C ILE A 84 8.14 -8.96 -3.16
N GLU A 85 8.24 -10.22 -2.75
CA GLU A 85 7.55 -10.75 -1.56
C GLU A 85 8.04 -10.07 -0.28
N ILE A 86 9.35 -9.85 -0.15
CA ILE A 86 9.93 -9.08 0.96
C ILE A 86 9.38 -7.65 0.96
N GLU A 87 9.34 -6.99 -0.21
CA GLU A 87 8.83 -5.62 -0.30
C GLU A 87 7.32 -5.53 0.05
N ILE A 88 6.52 -6.50 -0.38
CA ILE A 88 5.10 -6.60 -0.01
C ILE A 88 4.96 -6.77 1.50
N GLU A 89 5.75 -7.64 2.13
CA GLU A 89 5.68 -7.87 3.57
C GLU A 89 6.06 -6.62 4.37
N ASP A 90 7.08 -5.89 3.92
CA ASP A 90 7.45 -4.62 4.56
C ASP A 90 6.36 -3.55 4.40
N LYS A 91 5.69 -3.48 3.25
CA LYS A 91 4.54 -2.59 3.06
C LYS A 91 3.33 -3.02 3.91
N LYS A 92 3.11 -4.32 4.11
CA LYS A 92 2.06 -4.84 5.01
C LYS A 92 2.33 -4.46 6.46
N LYS A 93 3.58 -4.52 6.92
CA LYS A 93 3.94 -4.05 8.27
C LYS A 93 3.61 -2.57 8.45
N LYS A 94 4.02 -1.72 7.49
CA LYS A 94 3.69 -0.29 7.49
C LYS A 94 2.18 -0.03 7.44
N PHE A 95 1.43 -0.86 6.69
CA PHE A 95 -0.02 -0.80 6.67
C PHE A 95 -0.62 -1.09 8.05
N LYS A 96 -0.17 -2.16 8.73
CA LYS A 96 -0.62 -2.50 10.09
C LYS A 96 -0.33 -1.39 11.09
N GLU A 97 0.84 -0.74 11.00
CA GLU A 97 1.18 0.42 11.84
C GLU A 97 0.20 1.60 11.63
N LEU A 98 -0.19 1.86 10.38
CA LEU A 98 -1.20 2.90 10.06
C LEU A 98 -2.62 2.50 10.46
N GLU A 99 -2.96 1.21 10.34
CA GLU A 99 -4.23 0.67 10.77
C GLU A 99 -4.41 0.82 12.29
N ASP A 100 -3.39 0.45 13.07
CA ASP A 100 -3.38 0.63 14.53
C ASP A 100 -3.52 2.11 14.93
N MET A 101 -2.91 3.04 14.19
CA MET A 101 -3.08 4.48 14.41
C MET A 101 -4.47 5.01 14.00
N SER A 102 -5.17 4.32 13.09
CA SER A 102 -6.50 4.69 12.61
C SER A 102 -7.62 4.21 13.54
N GLN A 103 -7.37 3.17 14.34
CA GLN A 103 -8.29 2.67 15.35
C GLN A 103 -8.24 3.58 16.59
N TRP A 104 -9.28 4.39 16.77
CA TRP A 104 -9.49 5.11 18.01
C TRP A 104 -9.75 4.09 19.13
N LYS A 105 -8.74 3.85 19.98
CA LYS A 105 -9.00 3.29 21.32
C LYS A 105 -9.73 4.37 22.13
N PHE A 106 -11.05 4.29 22.14
CA PHE A 106 -11.89 5.01 23.11
C PHE A 106 -11.83 4.30 24.47
#